data_AF-A0AAW6TGK0-F1
#
_entry.id   AF-A0AAW6TGK0-F1
#
_cell.length_a   1.000
_cell.length_b   1.000
_cell.length_c   1.000
_cell.angle_alpha   90.00
_cell.angle_beta   90.00
_cell.angle_gamma   90.00
#
_symmetry.space_group_name_H-M   'P 1'
#
loop_
_entity.id
_entity.type
_entity.pdbx_description
1 polymer ?
#
loop_
_entity_poly.entity_id
_entity_poly.type
_entity_poly.pdbx_seq_one_letter_code
_entity_poly.pdbx_strand_id
1 'polypeptide(L)'
;MSYYPAYRLYQGDEIVNSVSIFNSKTAKEELHKIIKDSELKLAQTKKGSKNNIYDDITKNKMQITQNILNSIIKLNPKEIKKISATLNWDKNRYSQYFDIEYYLNEKATHYFDLCINLMKEEFKEKVSSEDFKRIIEDKTIIKGWIQSDKMEINFKE
;
A
#
# COMPACT_ATOMS: atom_id res chain seq x y z
N MET A 1 -0.19 -7.44 0.98
CA MET A 1 0.58 -6.72 -0.05
C MET A 1 -0.36 -5.75 -0.73
N SER A 2 0.08 -4.52 -0.95
CA SER A 2 -0.59 -3.68 -1.92
C SER A 2 -0.20 -4.20 -3.30
N TYR A 3 -1.12 -4.89 -3.98
CA TYR A 3 -1.00 -5.16 -5.41
C TYR A 3 -1.14 -3.88 -6.25
N TYR A 4 -1.42 -2.76 -5.58
CA TYR A 4 -1.43 -1.43 -6.16
C TYR A 4 -0.02 -0.84 -6.11
N PRO A 5 0.51 -0.35 -7.25
CA PRO A 5 1.83 0.23 -7.30
C PRO A 5 1.83 1.50 -6.44
N ALA A 6 2.82 1.61 -5.57
CA ALA A 6 3.16 2.88 -4.96
C ALA A 6 3.82 3.76 -6.02
N TYR A 7 3.81 5.07 -5.80
CA TYR A 7 4.57 6.01 -6.60
C TYR A 7 5.62 6.70 -5.74
N ARG A 8 6.73 7.10 -6.36
CA ARG A 8 7.66 8.05 -5.77
C ARG A 8 7.71 9.29 -6.65
N LEU A 9 7.66 10.45 -6.01
CA LEU A 9 7.81 11.73 -6.69
C LEU A 9 9.23 12.26 -6.50
N TYR A 10 9.79 12.81 -7.56
CA TYR A 10 11.10 13.43 -7.57
C TYR A 10 11.01 14.89 -7.96
N GLN A 11 11.87 15.71 -7.36
CA GLN A 11 12.13 17.08 -7.77
C GLN A 11 13.62 17.19 -8.12
N GLY A 12 13.94 17.26 -9.41
CA GLY A 12 15.29 16.94 -9.88
C GLY A 12 15.65 15.49 -9.52
N ASP A 13 16.74 15.31 -8.78
CA ASP A 13 17.23 13.99 -8.34
C ASP A 13 16.74 13.56 -6.94
N GLU A 14 16.12 14.48 -6.19
CA GLU A 14 15.69 14.22 -4.81
C GLU A 14 14.28 13.62 -4.75
N ILE A 15 14.08 12.65 -3.86
CA ILE A 15 12.74 12.11 -3.57
C ILE A 15 12.00 13.08 -2.66
N VAL A 16 10.82 13.50 -3.10
CA VAL A 16 9.89 14.29 -2.29
C VAL A 16 8.91 13.34 -1.62
N ASN A 17 8.72 13.50 -0.31
CA ASN A 17 7.66 12.79 0.40
C ASN A 17 6.30 13.35 -0.05
N SER A 18 5.68 12.66 -1.00
CA SER A 18 4.53 13.14 -1.74
C SER A 18 3.24 12.42 -1.39
N VAL A 19 3.19 11.70 -0.26
CA VAL A 19 2.07 10.78 0.08
C VAL A 19 0.70 11.45 0.01
N SER A 20 0.63 12.78 0.11
CA SER A 20 -0.61 13.57 0.02
C SER A 20 -0.71 14.50 -1.20
N ILE A 21 0.18 14.41 -2.19
CA ILE A 21 0.15 15.30 -3.37
C ILE A 21 -0.85 14.80 -4.39
N PHE A 22 -0.83 13.50 -4.69
CA PHE A 22 -1.86 12.89 -5.52
C PHE A 22 -2.95 12.25 -4.65
N ASN A 23 -4.18 12.31 -5.14
CA ASN A 23 -5.38 11.72 -4.52
C ASN A 23 -5.63 12.24 -3.08
N SER A 24 -5.18 13.46 -2.75
CA SER A 24 -5.25 14.09 -1.43
C SER A 24 -6.65 14.07 -0.80
N LYS A 25 -7.69 14.42 -1.58
CA LYS A 25 -9.08 14.44 -1.14
C LYS A 25 -9.60 13.05 -0.83
N THR A 26 -9.38 12.10 -1.75
CA THR A 26 -9.78 10.69 -1.58
C THR A 26 -9.09 10.05 -0.38
N ALA A 27 -7.78 10.28 -0.22
CA ALA A 27 -7.02 9.74 0.91
C ALA A 27 -7.53 10.26 2.26
N LYS A 28 -7.88 11.55 2.33
CA LYS A 28 -8.44 12.16 3.55
C LYS A 28 -9.82 11.60 3.88
N GLU A 29 -10.69 11.46 2.88
CA GLU A 29 -12.03 10.88 3.03
C GLU A 29 -11.97 9.41 3.46
N GLU A 30 -11.08 8.61 2.86
CA GLU A 30 -10.85 7.22 3.24
C GLU A 30 -10.31 7.10 4.66
N LEU A 31 -9.34 7.94 5.06
CA LEU A 31 -8.82 7.95 6.41
C LEU A 31 -9.91 8.27 7.44
N HIS A 32 -10.74 9.29 7.18
CA HIS A 32 -11.87 9.61 8.05
C HIS A 32 -12.86 8.45 8.18
N LYS A 33 -13.13 7.74 7.07
CA LYS A 33 -13.99 6.56 7.08
C LYS A 33 -13.39 5.43 7.92
N ILE A 34 -12.10 5.14 7.77
CA ILE A 34 -11.39 4.11 8.54
C ILE A 34 -11.42 4.44 10.03
N ILE A 35 -11.14 5.69 10.41
CA ILE A 35 -11.19 6.14 11.81
C ILE A 35 -12.60 5.92 12.37
N LYS A 36 -13.63 6.39 11.67
CA LYS A 36 -15.02 6.24 12.09
C LYS A 36 -15.45 4.77 12.22
N ASP A 37 -15.07 3.93 11.27
CA ASP A 37 -15.34 2.49 11.30
C ASP A 37 -14.60 1.81 12.46
N SER A 38 -13.38 2.23 12.78
CA SER A 38 -12.61 1.72 13.92
C SER A 38 -13.24 2.08 15.26
N GLU A 39 -13.72 3.32 15.41
CA GLU A 39 -14.42 3.80 16.60
C GLU A 39 -15.75 3.05 16.80
N LEU A 40 -16.51 2.84 15.72
CA LEU A 40 -17.74 2.05 15.73
C LEU A 40 -17.49 0.60 16.16
N LYS A 41 -16.44 -0.04 15.62
CA LYS A 41 -16.05 -1.41 16.01
C LYS A 41 -15.66 -1.48 17.48
N LEU A 42 -14.84 -0.54 17.96
CA LEU A 42 -14.43 -0.46 19.37
C LEU A 42 -15.66 -0.32 20.30
N ALA A 43 -16.62 0.52 19.93
CA ALA A 43 -17.86 0.72 20.68
C ALA A 43 -18.75 -0.54 20.70
N GLN A 44 -18.76 -1.33 19.61
CA GLN A 44 -19.48 -2.60 19.53
C GLN A 44 -18.82 -3.71 20.38
N THR A 45 -17.49 -3.83 20.36
CA THR A 45 -16.75 -4.78 21.22
C THR A 45 -16.94 -4.51 22.71
N LYS A 46 -17.08 -3.25 23.12
CA LYS A 46 -17.38 -2.88 24.52
C LYS A 46 -18.79 -3.28 24.97
N LYS A 47 -19.73 -3.52 24.05
CA LYS A 47 -21.14 -3.83 24.36
C LYS A 47 -21.49 -5.32 24.31
N GLY A 48 -20.62 -6.18 23.80
CA GLY A 48 -20.89 -7.61 23.80
C GLY A 48 -19.71 -8.43 23.35
N SER A 49 -18.92 -8.95 24.29
CA SER A 49 -18.27 -10.26 24.16
C SER A 49 -17.55 -10.62 25.46
N LYS A 50 -17.95 -11.73 26.09
CA LYS A 50 -17.12 -12.51 27.02
C LYS A 50 -16.37 -13.61 26.25
N ASN A 51 -16.02 -13.39 24.98
CA ASN A 51 -15.22 -14.38 24.25
C ASN A 51 -13.74 -14.21 24.59
N ASN A 52 -13.05 -15.35 24.63
CA ASN A 52 -11.64 -15.42 24.91
C ASN A 52 -10.87 -14.72 23.78
N ILE A 53 -10.14 -13.66 24.11
CA ILE A 53 -9.38 -12.82 23.15
C ILE A 53 -8.47 -13.68 22.26
N TYR A 54 -7.95 -14.79 22.80
CA TYR A 54 -7.09 -15.72 22.06
C TYR A 54 -7.81 -16.44 20.90
N ASP A 55 -9.08 -16.79 21.05
CA ASP A 55 -9.85 -17.48 20.02
C ASP A 55 -10.16 -16.53 18.85
N ASP A 56 -10.48 -15.26 19.16
CA ASP A 56 -10.72 -14.22 18.16
C ASP A 56 -9.44 -13.87 17.40
N ILE A 57 -8.29 -13.78 18.07
CA ILE A 57 -6.98 -13.58 17.41
C ILE A 57 -6.68 -14.73 16.46
N THR A 58 -6.89 -15.98 16.90
CA THR A 58 -6.60 -17.17 16.12
C THR A 58 -7.49 -17.24 14.87
N LYS A 59 -8.80 -17.01 15.04
CA LYS A 59 -9.77 -17.00 13.95
C LYS A 59 -9.46 -15.89 12.94
N ASN A 60 -9.12 -14.69 13.40
CA ASN A 60 -8.73 -13.58 12.53
C ASN A 60 -7.46 -13.90 11.75
N LYS A 61 -6.45 -14.51 12.39
CA LYS A 61 -5.21 -14.91 11.71
C LYS A 61 -5.45 -15.96 10.63
N MET A 62 -6.34 -16.93 10.89
CA MET A 62 -6.76 -17.91 9.87
C MET A 62 -7.46 -17.24 8.69
N GLN A 63 -8.37 -16.30 8.96
CA GLN A 63 -9.07 -15.57 7.89
C GLN A 63 -8.10 -14.73 7.05
N ILE A 64 -7.17 -14.02 7.68
CA ILE A 64 -6.13 -13.23 7.00
C ILE A 64 -5.28 -14.15 6.13
N THR A 65 -4.86 -15.30 6.67
CA THR A 65 -4.08 -16.30 5.92
C THR A 65 -4.82 -16.77 4.69
N GLN A 66 -6.09 -17.15 4.82
CA GLN A 66 -6.89 -17.58 3.67
C GLN A 66 -7.07 -16.50 2.62
N ASN A 67 -7.33 -15.26 3.05
CA ASN A 67 -7.45 -14.14 2.13
C ASN A 67 -6.14 -13.91 1.35
N ILE A 68 -4.98 -14.03 2.01
CA ILE A 68 -3.67 -13.91 1.37
C ILE A 68 -3.46 -15.02 0.34
N LEU A 69 -3.66 -16.29 0.73
CA LEU A 69 -3.45 -17.44 -0.14
C LEU A 69 -4.37 -17.40 -1.37
N ASN A 70 -5.63 -17.02 -1.19
CA ASN A 70 -6.61 -16.85 -2.27
C ASN A 70 -6.29 -15.66 -3.18
N SER A 71 -5.47 -14.71 -2.73
CA SER A 71 -5.05 -13.55 -3.52
C SER A 71 -3.76 -13.78 -4.31
N ILE A 72 -3.15 -14.98 -4.24
CA ILE A 72 -1.93 -15.29 -4.98
C ILE A 72 -2.24 -15.31 -6.48
N ILE A 73 -1.63 -14.40 -7.21
CA ILE A 73 -1.73 -14.33 -8.67
C ILE A 73 -0.64 -15.22 -9.27
N LYS A 74 -1.03 -16.24 -10.04
CA LYS A 74 -0.12 -17.08 -10.81
C LYS A 74 -0.18 -16.69 -12.28
N LEU A 75 0.98 -16.41 -12.88
CA LEU A 75 1.10 -16.09 -14.29
C LEU A 75 1.65 -17.30 -15.05
N ASN A 76 1.04 -17.65 -16.17
CA ASN A 76 1.55 -18.66 -17.09
C ASN A 76 2.79 -18.14 -17.86
N PRO A 77 3.58 -19.03 -18.49
CA PRO A 77 4.68 -18.59 -19.35
C PRO A 77 4.21 -17.59 -20.41
N LYS A 78 4.88 -16.44 -20.49
CA LYS A 78 4.56 -15.31 -21.39
C LYS A 78 3.25 -14.57 -21.07
N GLU A 79 2.58 -14.89 -19.96
CA GLU A 79 1.42 -14.13 -19.52
C GLU A 79 1.86 -12.77 -18.96
N ILE A 80 1.16 -11.71 -19.36
CA ILE A 80 1.45 -10.34 -18.95
C ILE A 80 0.28 -9.82 -18.13
N LYS A 81 0.56 -9.46 -16.87
CA LYS A 81 -0.39 -8.72 -16.04
C LYS A 81 -0.14 -7.23 -16.17
N LYS A 82 -1.14 -6.49 -16.66
CA LYS A 82 -1.13 -5.03 -16.65
C LYS A 82 -1.69 -4.53 -15.32
N ILE A 83 -0.97 -3.60 -14.71
CA ILE A 83 -1.35 -2.92 -13.48
C ILE A 83 -1.27 -1.43 -13.78
N SER A 84 -2.26 -0.67 -13.32
CA SER A 84 -2.32 0.77 -13.51
C SER A 84 -2.74 1.45 -12.22
N ALA A 85 -2.16 2.62 -11.96
CA ALA A 85 -2.59 3.54 -10.93
C ALA A 85 -3.00 4.87 -11.56
N THR A 86 -4.07 5.47 -11.02
CA THR A 86 -4.52 6.80 -11.43
C THR A 86 -4.13 7.78 -10.33
N LEU A 87 -3.29 8.74 -10.69
CA LEU A 87 -2.81 9.78 -9.79
C LEU A 87 -3.51 11.10 -10.15
N ASN A 88 -4.45 11.53 -9.30
CA ASN A 88 -5.14 12.81 -9.51
C ASN A 88 -4.46 13.90 -8.71
N TRP A 89 -4.06 14.98 -9.37
CA TRP A 89 -3.48 16.14 -8.71
C TRP A 89 -4.54 17.24 -8.56
N ASP A 90 -4.72 17.74 -7.35
CA ASP A 90 -5.64 18.84 -7.04
C ASP A 90 -4.98 20.22 -7.17
N LYS A 91 -3.79 20.27 -7.75
CA LYS A 91 -2.90 21.45 -7.86
C LYS A 91 -2.31 21.92 -6.54
N ASN A 92 -2.53 21.21 -5.43
CA ASN A 92 -1.85 21.51 -4.18
C ASN A 92 -0.37 21.08 -4.27
N ARG A 93 0.52 22.00 -3.91
CA ARG A 93 1.98 21.80 -3.89
C ARG A 93 2.54 21.62 -2.50
N TYR A 94 1.72 21.87 -1.47
CA TYR A 94 2.09 21.79 -0.08
C TYR A 94 1.59 20.50 0.55
N SER A 95 2.48 19.81 1.24
CA SER A 95 2.17 18.65 2.06
C SER A 95 2.83 18.81 3.42
N GLN A 96 2.11 18.43 4.47
CA GLN A 96 2.67 18.35 5.81
C GLN A 96 2.49 16.94 6.32
N TYR A 97 3.58 16.36 6.83
CA TYR A 97 3.57 15.06 7.46
C TYR A 97 4.30 15.16 8.80
N PHE A 98 3.53 15.05 9.89
CA PHE A 98 3.98 15.42 11.24
C PHE A 98 4.56 16.84 11.27
N ASP A 99 5.78 17.01 11.76
CA ASP A 99 6.47 18.29 11.87
C ASP A 99 7.29 18.65 10.61
N ILE A 100 7.17 17.85 9.54
CA ILE A 100 7.92 18.06 8.30
C ILE A 100 6.99 18.62 7.22
N GLU A 101 7.39 19.76 6.66
CA GLU A 101 6.71 20.41 5.55
C GLU A 101 7.43 20.13 4.23
N TYR A 102 6.66 19.86 3.19
CA TYR A 102 7.13 19.59 1.84
C TYR A 102 6.44 20.52 0.86
N TYR A 103 7.22 21.11 -0.05
CA TYR A 103 6.73 22.01 -1.08
C TYR A 103 7.30 21.65 -2.46
N LEU A 104 6.43 21.51 -3.45
CA LEU A 104 6.85 21.33 -4.85
C LEU A 104 7.17 22.67 -5.50
N ASN A 105 8.45 22.88 -5.82
CA ASN A 105 8.93 24.05 -6.54
C ASN A 105 8.42 24.06 -7.98
N GLU A 106 7.64 25.08 -8.34
CA GLU A 106 7.04 25.26 -9.67
C GLU A 106 8.04 25.33 -10.82
N LYS A 107 9.27 25.76 -10.55
CA LYS A 107 10.31 25.95 -11.55
C LYS A 107 11.19 24.71 -11.74
N ALA A 108 11.07 23.73 -10.85
CA ALA A 108 11.84 22.50 -10.95
C ALA A 108 11.20 21.53 -11.95
N THR A 109 12.03 20.64 -12.51
CA THR A 109 11.55 19.48 -13.25
C THR A 109 11.19 18.38 -12.26
N HIS A 110 10.06 17.71 -12.49
CA HIS A 110 9.60 16.64 -11.63
C HIS A 110 9.49 15.34 -12.39
N TYR A 111 9.70 14.25 -11.66
CA TYR A 111 9.56 12.90 -12.21
C TYR A 111 8.74 12.04 -11.26
N PHE A 112 8.14 10.98 -11.78
CA PHE A 112 7.66 9.88 -10.95
C PHE A 112 8.15 8.54 -11.48
N ASP A 113 8.23 7.59 -10.57
CA ASP A 113 8.23 6.18 -10.94
C ASP A 113 7.14 5.44 -10.16
N LEU A 114 6.75 4.29 -10.69
CA LEU A 114 5.88 3.34 -10.03
C LEU A 114 6.72 2.20 -9.48
N CYS A 115 6.45 1.81 -8.24
CA CYS A 115 7.11 0.69 -7.59
C CYS A 115 6.12 -0.29 -6.96
N ILE A 116 6.45 -1.58 -7.06
CA ILE A 116 5.71 -2.67 -6.43
C ILE A 116 6.69 -3.44 -5.56
N ASN A 117 6.35 -3.56 -4.28
CA ASN A 117 7.05 -4.42 -3.33
C ASN A 117 6.41 -5.82 -3.32
N LEU A 118 7.18 -6.83 -3.73
CA LEU A 118 6.77 -8.24 -3.74
C LEU A 118 7.55 -9.08 -2.72
N MET A 119 8.10 -8.47 -1.68
CA MET A 119 8.85 -9.19 -0.64
C MET A 119 7.93 -10.15 0.11
N LYS A 120 8.30 -11.43 0.10
CA LYS A 120 7.52 -12.51 0.72
C LYS A 120 7.61 -12.46 2.24
N GLU A 121 8.71 -11.90 2.75
CA GLU A 121 9.04 -11.75 4.15
C GLU A 121 7.97 -10.93 4.90
N GLU A 122 7.21 -10.07 4.21
CA GLU A 122 6.07 -9.34 4.76
C GLU A 122 4.93 -10.24 5.27
N PHE A 123 4.91 -11.52 4.88
CA PHE A 123 3.90 -12.47 5.33
C PHE A 123 4.23 -13.13 6.66
N LYS A 124 5.47 -13.03 7.17
CA LYS A 124 5.93 -13.76 8.36
C LYS A 124 5.00 -13.59 9.56
N GLU A 125 4.49 -12.39 9.78
CA GLU A 125 3.61 -12.07 10.91
C GLU A 125 2.12 -12.29 10.59
N LYS A 126 1.77 -12.41 9.30
CA LYS A 126 0.39 -12.42 8.80
C LYS A 126 -0.16 -13.83 8.60
N VAL A 127 0.71 -14.83 8.40
CA VAL A 127 0.30 -16.22 8.14
C VAL A 127 0.83 -17.18 9.22
N SER A 128 0.42 -18.44 9.17
CA SER A 128 0.97 -19.51 10.01
C SER A 128 2.46 -19.75 9.68
N SER A 129 3.22 -20.33 10.60
CA SER A 129 4.64 -20.64 10.37
C SER A 129 4.81 -21.63 9.22
N GLU A 130 3.89 -22.60 9.13
CA GLU A 130 3.85 -23.64 8.11
C GLU A 130 3.57 -23.04 6.72
N ASP A 131 2.58 -22.14 6.61
CA ASP A 131 2.26 -21.49 5.34
C ASP A 131 3.34 -20.48 4.93
N PHE A 132 3.93 -19.76 5.89
CA PHE A 132 5.06 -18.88 5.61
C PHE A 132 6.23 -19.65 5.01
N LYS A 133 6.55 -20.82 5.58
CA LYS A 133 7.60 -21.70 5.06
C LYS A 133 7.30 -22.14 3.62
N ARG A 134 6.06 -22.52 3.32
CA ARG A 134 5.63 -22.86 1.96
C ARG A 134 5.82 -21.68 0.99
N ILE A 135 5.41 -20.48 1.39
CA ILE A 135 5.51 -19.27 0.55
C ILE A 135 6.98 -18.90 0.26
N ILE A 136 7.85 -18.93 1.27
CA ILE A 136 9.24 -18.51 1.13
C ILE A 136 10.05 -19.51 0.28
N GLU A 137 9.75 -20.81 0.39
CA GLU A 137 10.42 -21.90 -0.34
C GLU A 137 9.92 -22.05 -1.79
N ASP A 138 8.70 -21.57 -2.10
CA ASP A 138 8.13 -21.66 -3.44
C ASP A 138 8.88 -20.74 -4.44
N LYS A 139 9.66 -21.37 -5.32
CA LYS A 139 10.45 -20.68 -6.36
C LYS A 139 9.61 -20.07 -7.48
N THR A 140 8.32 -20.44 -7.59
CA THR A 140 7.41 -19.91 -8.60
C THR A 140 6.86 -18.53 -8.22
N ILE A 141 6.93 -18.16 -6.94
CA ILE A 141 6.52 -16.85 -6.46
C ILE A 141 7.71 -15.89 -6.60
N ILE A 142 7.53 -14.84 -7.40
CA ILE A 142 8.52 -13.78 -7.60
C ILE A 142 8.66 -12.97 -6.31
N LYS A 143 9.88 -12.51 -6.01
CA LYS A 143 10.14 -11.57 -4.92
C LYS A 143 11.04 -10.43 -5.38
N GLY A 144 10.93 -9.29 -4.71
CA GLY A 144 11.78 -8.13 -4.94
C GLY A 144 10.99 -6.86 -5.22
N TRP A 145 11.72 -5.84 -5.66
CA TRP A 145 11.16 -4.57 -6.09
C TRP A 145 11.04 -4.55 -7.60
N ILE A 146 9.84 -4.31 -8.10
CA ILE A 146 9.62 -3.95 -9.50
C ILE A 146 9.47 -2.45 -9.55
N GLN A 147 10.24 -1.81 -10.41
CA GLN A 147 10.24 -0.36 -10.59
C GLN A 147 10.10 -0.04 -12.07
N SER A 148 9.25 0.94 -12.40
CA SER A 148 9.19 1.51 -13.74
C SER A 148 10.36 2.46 -13.99
N ASP A 149 10.58 2.79 -15.26
CA ASP A 149 11.40 3.94 -15.60
C ASP A 149 10.81 5.21 -14.97
N LYS A 150 11.70 6.17 -14.69
CA LYS A 150 11.29 7.52 -14.29
C LYS A 150 10.63 8.21 -15.48
N MET A 151 9.47 8.79 -15.24
CA MET A 151 8.74 9.57 -16.23
C MET A 151 8.62 11.02 -15.76
N GLU A 152 8.90 11.97 -16.65
CA GLU A 152 8.74 13.39 -16.36
C GLU A 152 7.25 13.74 -16.19
N ILE A 153 6.94 14.58 -15.22
CA ILE A 153 5.61 15.16 -15.02
C ILE A 153 5.70 16.66 -15.24
N ASN A 154 4.80 17.17 -16.09
CA ASN A 154 4.60 18.59 -16.22
C ASN A 154 3.51 19.08 -15.26
N PHE A 155 3.92 19.70 -14.15
CA PHE A 155 3.01 20.35 -13.21
C PHE A 155 2.64 21.80 -13.59
N LYS A 156 2.93 22.26 -14.81
CA LYS A 156 2.63 23.64 -15.24
C LYS A 156 1.19 23.84 -15.73
N GLU A 157 0.41 22.77 -15.87
CA GLU A 157 -1.00 22.80 -16.34
C GLU A 157 -2.04 22.77 -15.21
#